data_AF-A0ABD0QUD1-F1
#
_entry.id   AF-A0ABD0QUD1-F1
#
_cell.length_a   1.000
_cell.length_b   1.000
_cell.length_c   1.000
_cell.angle_alpha   90.00
_cell.angle_beta   90.00
_cell.angle_gamma   90.00
#
_symmetry.space_group_name_H-M   'P 1'
#
loop_
_entity.id
_entity.type
_entity.pdbx_description
1 polymer ?
#
loop_
_entity_poly.entity_id
_entity_poly.type
_entity_poly.pdbx_seq_one_letter_code
_entity_poly.pdbx_strand_id
1 'polypeptide(L)' 'SMIDFVVTDTASSGGGGQGQGGANGEGGQSAQSTISRYACRIMCERSAPYTARIYAAGFDSSKNIFLG' A
#
# COMPACT_ATOMS: atom_id res chain seq x y z
N SER A 1 7.77 -11.31 5.46
CA SER A 1 6.83 -10.27 4.99
C SER A 1 6.75 -10.37 3.47
N MET A 2 5.59 -10.14 2.85
CA MET A 2 5.41 -10.12 1.39
C MET A 2 5.44 -8.69 0.80
N ILE A 3 5.48 -7.68 1.66
CA ILE A 3 5.54 -6.27 1.29
C ILE A 3 6.94 -5.76 1.62
N ASP A 4 7.66 -5.29 0.61
CA ASP A 4 8.97 -4.66 0.76
C ASP A 4 8.84 -3.17 1.15
N PHE A 5 7.81 -2.48 0.63
CA PHE A 5 7.57 -1.05 0.89
C PHE A 5 6.10 -0.79 1.24
N VAL A 6 5.85 -0.26 2.44
CA VAL A 6 4.51 0.07 2.94
C VAL A 6 4.17 1.50 2.54
N VAL A 7 3.02 1.67 1.88
CA VAL A 7 2.48 2.97 1.46
C VAL A 7 1.10 3.15 2.07
N THR A 8 0.81 4.36 2.54
CA THR A 8 -0.51 4.79 3.04
C THR A 8 -1.04 5.94 2.18
N ASP A 9 -2.34 6.22 2.27
CA ASP A 9 -2.94 7.34 1.54
C ASP A 9 -2.21 8.65 1.86
N THR A 10 -2.03 9.47 0.83
CA THR A 10 -1.47 10.82 1.01
C THR A 10 -2.46 11.65 1.81
N ALA A 11 -1.99 12.30 2.88
CA ALA A 11 -2.81 13.27 3.60
C ALA A 11 -3.15 14.43 2.66
N SER A 12 -4.43 14.68 2.42
CA SER A 12 -4.86 15.86 1.66
C SER A 12 -4.38 17.12 2.39
N SER A 13 -3.61 17.98 1.73
CA SER A 13 -3.20 19.29 2.27
C SER A 13 -4.35 20.28 2.43
N GLY A 14 -5.58 19.88 2.11
CA GLY A 14 -6.81 20.62 2.40
C GLY A 14 -7.42 20.18 3.73
N GLY A 15 -7.00 20.84 4.81
CA GLY A 15 -7.77 21.01 6.06
C GLY A 15 -8.27 19.74 6.77
N GLY A 16 -7.49 19.26 7.74
CA GLY A 16 -8.03 18.56 8.91
C GLY A 16 -7.35 17.24 9.26
N GLY A 17 -6.39 17.30 10.19
CA GLY A 17 -6.14 16.22 11.15
C GLY A 17 -4.95 15.30 10.88
N GLN A 18 -3.73 15.81 11.07
CA GLN A 18 -2.60 14.98 11.48
C GLN A 18 -2.75 14.68 12.98
N GLY A 19 -2.67 13.42 13.40
CA GLY A 19 -2.80 13.09 14.82
C GLY A 19 -2.54 11.64 15.16
N GLN A 20 -1.27 11.32 15.35
CA GLN A 20 -0.75 10.11 15.96
C GLN A 20 -1.25 9.96 17.42
N GLY A 21 -1.84 8.81 17.78
CA GLY A 21 -1.84 8.28 19.15
C GLY A 21 -3.12 8.43 19.99
N GLY A 22 -3.51 7.29 20.60
CA GLY A 22 -4.10 7.28 21.95
C GLY A 22 -5.63 7.33 22.07
N ALA A 23 -6.20 6.17 22.41
CA ALA A 23 -7.33 5.92 23.32
C ALA A 23 -8.57 6.84 23.31
N ASN A 24 -9.72 6.16 23.18
CA ASN A 24 -11.08 6.53 23.59
C ASN A 24 -11.93 7.39 22.63
N GLY A 25 -13.13 6.87 22.37
CA GLY A 25 -14.32 7.69 22.18
C GLY A 25 -14.66 8.05 20.73
N GLU A 26 -15.66 7.34 20.20
CA GLU A 26 -16.69 7.89 19.31
C GLU A 26 -16.28 8.38 17.92
N GLY A 27 -16.45 7.48 16.93
CA GLY A 27 -17.15 7.84 15.69
C GLY A 27 -16.42 8.71 14.66
N GLY A 28 -15.10 8.88 14.76
CA GLY A 28 -14.32 9.47 13.67
C GLY A 28 -14.41 8.59 12.42
N GLN A 29 -14.96 9.11 11.33
CA GLN A 29 -15.03 8.44 10.03
C GLN A 29 -13.63 7.90 9.70
N SER A 30 -13.45 6.59 9.86
CA SER A 30 -12.22 5.91 9.48
C SER A 30 -12.02 6.21 8.01
N ALA A 31 -11.03 7.03 7.67
CA ALA A 31 -10.68 7.29 6.28
C ALA A 31 -10.44 5.94 5.61
N GLN A 32 -11.34 5.54 4.71
CA GLN A 32 -11.25 4.24 4.08
C GLN A 32 -10.14 4.32 3.05
N SER A 33 -9.04 3.62 3.30
CA SER A 33 -7.96 3.54 2.33
C SER A 33 -8.47 2.92 1.02
N THR A 34 -8.09 3.55 -0.08
CA THR A 34 -8.33 3.02 -1.43
C THR A 34 -7.12 2.24 -1.97
N ILE A 35 -6.04 2.15 -1.19
CA ILE A 35 -4.83 1.44 -1.56
C ILE A 35 -5.00 -0.06 -1.27
N SER A 36 -4.85 -0.88 -2.31
CA SER A 36 -4.81 -2.34 -2.17
C SER A 36 -3.68 -2.80 -1.25
N ARG A 37 -3.95 -3.77 -0.36
CA ARG A 37 -2.95 -4.33 0.57
C ARG A 37 -1.67 -4.83 -0.13
N TYR A 38 -1.84 -5.49 -1.27
CA TYR A 38 -0.75 -5.94 -2.14
C TYR A 38 -0.92 -5.28 -3.52
N ALA A 39 -0.53 -4.01 -3.63
CA ALA A 39 -0.93 -3.14 -4.75
C ALA A 39 -0.23 -3.46 -6.09
N CYS A 40 1.09 -3.64 -6.08
CA CYS A 40 1.87 -3.87 -7.29
C CYS A 40 3.19 -4.59 -6.99
N ARG A 41 3.90 -4.97 -8.04
CA ARG A 41 5.26 -5.49 -8.00
C ARG A 41 6.14 -4.73 -8.97
N ILE A 42 7.32 -4.35 -8.53
CA ILE A 42 8.38 -3.80 -9.39
C ILE A 42 9.39 -4.92 -9.59
N MET A 43 9.54 -5.39 -10.82
CA MET A 43 10.53 -6.41 -11.18
C MET A 43 11.65 -5.78 -11.97
N CYS A 44 12.87 -5.95 -11.47
CA CYS A 44 14.09 -5.48 -12.12
C CYS A 44 14.87 -6.66 -12.67
N GLU A 45 15.34 -6.55 -13.91
CA GLU A 45 16.35 -7.45 -14.46
C GLU A 45 17.65 -7.33 -13.64
N ARG A 46 18.33 -8.47 -13.41
CA ARG A 46 19.58 -8.50 -12.62
C ARG A 46 20.83 -8.25 -13.45
N SER A 47 20.69 -8.16 -14.77
CA SER A 47 21.76 -7.84 -15.72
C SER A 47 21.49 -6.49 -16.36
N ALA A 48 22.55 -5.79 -16.78
CA ALA A 48 22.43 -4.56 -17.53
C ALA A 48 21.50 -4.76 -18.76
N PRO A 49 20.60 -3.80 -19.06
CA PRO A 49 20.49 -2.45 -18.51
C PRO A 49 19.62 -2.33 -17.24
N TYR A 50 19.35 -3.43 -16.52
CA TYR A 50 18.53 -3.48 -15.30
C TYR A 50 17.10 -2.96 -15.49
N THR A 51 16.51 -3.28 -16.64
CA THR A 51 15.15 -2.86 -16.99
C THR A 51 14.18 -3.16 -15.85
N ALA A 52 13.44 -2.13 -15.41
CA ALA A 52 12.39 -2.26 -14.41
C ALA A 52 11.02 -2.27 -15.08
N ARG A 53 10.13 -3.16 -14.63
CA ARG A 53 8.73 -3.23 -15.07
C ARG A 53 7.82 -3.27 -13.86
N ILE A 54 6.69 -2.57 -13.96
CA ILE A 54 5.63 -2.59 -12.94
C ILE A 54 4.50 -3.52 -13.38
N TYR A 55 4.04 -4.35 -12.45
CA TYR A 55 2.90 -5.25 -12.63
C TYR A 55 1.84 -4.94 -11.57
N ALA A 56 0.58 -4.88 -11.97
CA ALA A 56 -0.53 -4.75 -11.04
C ALA A 56 -0.65 -6.00 -10.15
N ALA A 57 -1.13 -5.79 -8.93
CA ALA A 57 -1.25 -6.77 -7.85
C ALA A 57 0.08 -7.36 -7.34
N GLY A 58 0.12 -7.61 -6.04
CA GLY A 58 1.20 -8.31 -5.34
C GLY A 58 0.73 -9.67 -4.80
N PHE A 59 1.71 -10.54 -4.53
CA PHE A 59 1.44 -11.84 -3.91
C PHE A 59 1.09 -11.66 -2.44
N ASP A 60 0.04 -12.34 -1.98
CA ASP A 60 -0.29 -12.43 -0.56
C ASP A 60 0.64 -13.39 0.21
N SER A 61 0.37 -13.59 1.50
CA SER A 61 1.13 -14.52 2.36
C SER A 61 1.12 -15.97 1.89
N SER A 62 0.13 -16.36 1.08
CA SER A 62 -0.01 -17.68 0.48
C SER A 62 0.67 -17.78 -0.90
N LYS A 63 1.38 -16.73 -1.32
CA LYS A 63 2.03 -16.60 -2.64
C LYS A 63 1.04 -16.60 -3.81
N ASN A 64 -0.18 -16.13 -3.58
CA ASN A 64 -1.24 -16.07 -4.59
C ASN A 64 -1.58 -14.63 -5.00
N ILE A 65 -2.11 -14.48 -6.22
CA ILE A 65 -2.83 -13.29 -6.67
C ILE A 65 -4.28 -13.72 -6.88
N PHE A 66 -5.20 -13.16 -6.11
CA PHE A 66 -6.62 -13.43 -6.24
C PHE A 66 -7.27 -12.38 -7.14
N LEU A 67 -7.91 -12.86 -8.21
CA LEU A 67 -8.76 -12.09 -9.11
C LEU A 67 -10.16 -12.68 -8.93
N GLY A 68 -11.03 -11.92 -8.27
CA GLY A 68 -12.39 -12.36 -7.92
C GLY A 68 -13.31 -12.55 -9.12
#